data_AF-A0A1B7WAQ2-F1
#
_entry.id   AF-A0A1B7WAQ2-F1
#
_cell.length_a   1.000
_cell.length_b   1.000
_cell.length_c   1.000
_cell.angle_alpha   90.00
_cell.angle_beta   90.00
_cell.angle_gamma   90.00
#
_symmetry.space_group_name_H-M   'P 1'
#
loop_
_entity.id
_entity.type
_entity.pdbx_description
1 polymer ?
#
loop_
_entity_poly.entity_id
_entity_poly.type
_entity_poly.pdbx_seq_one_letter_code
_entity_poly.pdbx_strand_id
1 'polypeptide(L)'
;MTVTQNIEPGLDVIFPPSNLESDEPPLESSLHLQQMLLLIQCLNWWWRDINKINDYFVAGNMTIYYSPRQIKTKDFRGPDFFLVLDTENRERNSWVVWEEGGKYPNLIIELLSPSTASTDKGLKKQIYQDIFRTPEYFWFNPQNLEFAGFILFGGTYQPIEPNPQGLLWSQQLNLYLGVHDGKLRYFLPEGQLMLTPEEYGVQATQRAEEQAQLTEEATKLAEQQAERAEQQTQLAEQQTQLAEQQAQRAEQQTQLAEEATQIAEEQTQRAERLAAKLRELNIDPDIL
;
A
#
# COMPACT_ATOMS: atom_id res chain seq x y z
N MET A 1 74.08 25.20 29.75
CA MET A 1 72.93 24.99 30.66
C MET A 1 71.68 25.32 29.89
N THR A 2 70.98 24.29 29.43
CA THR A 2 69.69 24.41 28.76
C THR A 2 68.83 23.32 29.37
N VAL A 3 67.75 23.73 30.03
CA VAL A 3 66.92 22.88 30.88
C VAL A 3 66.06 22.00 29.97
N THR A 4 66.41 20.72 29.87
CA THR A 4 65.50 19.70 29.34
C THR A 4 64.51 19.34 30.44
N GLN A 5 63.25 19.73 30.25
CA GLN A 5 62.12 19.26 31.05
C GLN A 5 61.96 17.76 30.84
N ASN A 6 62.11 16.98 31.91
CA ASN A 6 61.69 15.59 31.97
C ASN A 6 60.16 15.58 32.03
N ILE A 7 59.51 15.13 30.97
CA ILE A 7 58.08 14.77 31.00
C ILE A 7 58.03 13.31 31.43
N GLU A 8 57.49 13.04 32.62
CA GLU A 8 57.23 11.67 33.09
C GLU A 8 56.20 10.97 32.19
N PRO A 9 56.42 9.70 31.82
CA PRO A 9 55.42 8.90 31.12
C PRO A 9 54.46 8.25 32.13
N GLY A 10 53.16 8.32 31.86
CA GLY A 10 52.18 7.41 32.45
C GLY A 10 51.21 8.02 33.45
N LEU A 11 50.40 8.97 33.01
CA LEU A 11 49.02 9.00 33.48
C LEU A 11 48.21 8.27 32.40
N ASP A 12 48.04 6.96 32.57
CA ASP A 12 47.00 6.23 31.84
C ASP A 12 45.67 6.85 32.26
N VAL A 13 45.14 7.71 31.39
CA VAL A 13 43.81 8.28 31.53
C VAL A 13 42.84 7.13 31.37
N ILE A 14 42.40 6.55 32.50
CA ILE A 14 41.33 5.56 32.51
C ILE A 14 40.05 6.30 32.10
N PHE A 15 39.66 6.15 30.84
CA PHE A 15 38.36 6.58 30.39
C PHE A 15 37.30 5.67 31.02
N PRO A 16 36.24 6.23 31.63
CA PRO A 16 35.13 5.42 32.09
C PRO A 16 34.51 4.69 30.88
N PRO A 17 33.93 3.49 31.09
CA PRO A 17 33.20 2.78 30.04
C PRO A 17 32.13 3.72 29.45
N SER A 18 32.00 3.78 28.12
CA SER A 18 30.98 4.63 27.49
C SER A 18 29.56 4.05 27.57
N ASN A 19 29.43 2.86 28.17
CA ASN A 19 28.18 2.13 28.37
C ASN A 19 27.74 2.11 29.84
N LEU A 20 27.90 3.23 30.56
CA LEU A 20 27.34 3.37 31.90
C LEU A 20 25.82 3.45 31.81
N GLU A 21 25.14 2.61 32.58
CA GLU A 21 23.70 2.72 32.82
C GLU A 21 23.40 3.99 33.65
N SER A 22 22.31 4.68 33.34
CA SER A 22 21.89 5.89 34.06
C SER A 22 21.45 5.56 35.50
N ASP A 23 21.69 6.47 36.45
CA ASP A 23 21.24 6.40 37.85
C ASP A 23 19.92 7.19 38.06
N GLU A 24 19.36 7.75 36.99
CA GLU A 24 17.97 8.21 36.92
C GLU A 24 17.02 6.99 36.95
N PRO A 25 15.71 7.14 37.28
CA PRO A 25 14.75 6.06 37.05
C PRO A 25 14.96 5.51 35.63
N PRO A 26 15.10 4.18 35.46
CA PRO A 26 15.56 3.61 34.20
C PRO A 26 14.71 4.14 33.05
N LEU A 27 15.35 4.90 32.18
CA LEU A 27 14.75 5.44 30.97
C LEU A 27 14.87 4.41 29.85
N GLU A 28 13.95 4.47 28.90
CA GLU A 28 13.98 3.56 27.76
C GLU A 28 15.20 3.79 26.87
N SER A 29 15.84 2.69 26.47
CA SER A 29 16.79 2.73 25.37
C SER A 29 16.07 3.05 24.06
N SER A 30 16.77 3.68 23.11
CA SER A 30 16.19 3.99 21.79
C SER A 30 15.68 2.74 21.07
N LEU A 31 16.39 1.62 21.20
CA LEU A 31 16.02 0.34 20.57
C LEU A 31 14.73 -0.24 21.18
N HIS A 32 14.58 -0.17 22.50
CA HIS A 32 13.38 -0.62 23.20
C HIS A 32 12.17 0.25 22.84
N LEU A 33 12.31 1.57 22.92
CA LEU A 33 11.27 2.52 22.52
C LEU A 33 10.82 2.30 21.06
N GLN A 34 11.77 2.16 20.13
CA GLN A 34 11.45 1.92 18.71
C GLN A 34 10.72 0.59 18.50
N GLN A 35 11.12 -0.47 19.20
CA GLN A 35 10.46 -1.76 19.11
C GLN A 35 9.02 -1.72 19.66
N MET A 36 8.80 -1.06 20.80
CA MET A 36 7.47 -0.86 21.38
C MET A 36 6.58 -0.06 20.42
N LEU A 37 7.07 1.08 19.92
CA LEU A 37 6.34 1.93 18.98
C LEU A 37 6.01 1.19 17.69
N LEU A 38 6.91 0.33 17.19
CA LEU A 38 6.66 -0.49 16.01
C LEU A 38 5.45 -1.40 16.23
N LEU A 39 5.41 -2.11 17.36
CA LEU A 39 4.32 -3.05 17.66
C LEU A 39 2.97 -2.33 17.78
N ILE A 40 2.93 -1.21 18.49
CA ILE A 40 1.72 -0.40 18.68
C ILE A 40 1.22 0.14 17.33
N GLN A 41 2.12 0.75 16.54
CA GLN A 41 1.75 1.36 15.26
C GLN A 41 1.27 0.33 14.24
N CYS A 42 1.91 -0.85 14.17
CA CYS A 42 1.48 -1.90 13.25
C CYS A 42 0.07 -2.39 13.56
N LEU A 43 -0.27 -2.64 14.83
CA LEU A 43 -1.63 -3.08 15.20
C LEU A 43 -2.67 -1.98 15.00
N ASN A 44 -2.38 -0.76 15.46
CA ASN A 44 -3.28 0.39 15.27
C ASN A 44 -3.57 0.62 13.78
N TRP A 45 -2.56 0.49 12.93
CA TRP A 45 -2.72 0.57 11.50
C TRP A 45 -3.51 -0.61 10.96
N TRP A 46 -3.16 -1.84 11.31
CA TRP A 46 -3.82 -3.05 10.80
C TRP A 46 -5.32 -3.11 11.13
N TRP A 47 -5.71 -2.66 12.32
CA TRP A 47 -7.08 -2.61 12.81
C TRP A 47 -7.75 -1.24 12.68
N ARG A 48 -7.17 -0.29 11.94
CA ARG A 48 -7.78 1.04 11.71
C ARG A 48 -9.10 0.98 10.94
N ASP A 49 -9.27 -0.05 10.12
CA ASP A 49 -10.50 -0.24 9.36
C ASP A 49 -11.59 -0.68 10.32
N ILE A 50 -12.60 0.17 10.52
CA ILE A 50 -13.71 -0.02 11.46
C ILE A 50 -14.49 -1.34 11.26
N ASN A 51 -14.34 -1.96 10.09
CA ASN A 51 -14.93 -3.26 9.74
C ASN A 51 -14.11 -4.46 10.24
N LYS A 52 -12.95 -4.26 10.86
CA LYS A 52 -12.08 -5.34 11.37
C LYS A 52 -12.26 -5.53 12.88
N ILE A 53 -11.85 -4.58 13.71
CA ILE A 53 -12.01 -4.58 15.17
C ILE A 53 -11.99 -3.12 15.65
N ASN A 54 -13.02 -2.65 16.34
CA ASN A 54 -12.99 -1.34 17.02
C ASN A 54 -12.95 -1.47 18.56
N ASP A 55 -13.18 -2.67 19.07
CA ASP A 55 -13.26 -2.95 20.49
C ASP A 55 -11.92 -3.51 20.99
N TYR A 56 -10.86 -2.71 20.95
CA TYR A 56 -9.57 -3.06 21.56
C TYR A 56 -8.87 -1.85 22.16
N PHE A 57 -7.92 -2.09 23.05
CA PHE A 57 -7.00 -1.08 23.55
C PHE A 57 -5.59 -1.65 23.58
N VAL A 58 -4.63 -0.91 23.03
CA VAL A 58 -3.22 -1.26 23.04
C VAL A 58 -2.41 -0.12 23.63
N ALA A 59 -1.48 -0.43 24.52
CA ALA A 59 -0.57 0.54 25.09
C ALA A 59 0.75 -0.12 25.50
N GLY A 60 1.76 0.70 25.72
CA GLY A 60 3.03 0.30 26.31
C GLY A 60 3.43 1.28 27.39
N ASN A 61 4.26 0.83 28.34
CA ASN A 61 4.74 1.65 29.46
C ASN A 61 3.62 2.35 30.24
N MET A 62 2.46 1.71 30.36
CA MET A 62 1.31 2.22 31.09
C MET A 62 1.01 1.32 32.28
N THR A 63 0.83 1.93 33.46
CA THR A 63 0.58 1.20 34.69
C THR A 63 -0.78 0.52 34.68
N ILE A 64 -0.76 -0.76 35.04
CA ILE A 64 -1.91 -1.62 35.31
C ILE A 64 -2.08 -1.76 36.83
N TYR A 65 -3.17 -1.24 37.39
CA TYR A 65 -3.51 -1.38 38.80
C TYR A 65 -4.46 -2.56 39.02
N TYR A 66 -4.08 -3.48 39.91
CA TYR A 66 -4.82 -4.74 40.10
C TYR A 66 -4.98 -5.15 41.58
N SER A 67 -4.66 -4.28 42.53
CA SER A 67 -4.91 -4.55 43.95
C SER A 67 -6.36 -5.00 44.18
N PRO A 68 -6.62 -6.17 44.80
CA PRO A 68 -7.97 -6.62 45.15
C PRO A 68 -8.72 -5.66 46.08
N ARG A 69 -7.98 -4.83 46.82
CA ARG A 69 -8.52 -3.78 47.70
C ARG A 69 -8.78 -2.46 46.99
N GLN A 70 -8.58 -2.40 45.67
CA GLN A 70 -8.76 -1.22 44.82
C GLN A 70 -7.91 0.00 45.24
N ILE A 71 -6.68 -0.26 45.70
CA ILE A 71 -5.74 0.76 46.17
C ILE A 71 -4.67 0.96 45.10
N LYS A 72 -4.63 2.14 44.46
CA LYS A 72 -3.65 2.45 43.39
C LYS A 72 -2.20 2.55 43.88
N THR A 73 -1.94 2.63 45.18
CA THR A 73 -0.56 2.60 45.72
C THR A 73 -0.03 1.19 46.01
N LYS A 74 -0.83 0.15 45.75
CA LYS A 74 -0.47 -1.25 45.99
C LYS A 74 -0.75 -2.07 44.74
N ASP A 75 0.10 -3.07 44.51
CA ASP A 75 -0.05 -4.07 43.44
C ASP A 75 -0.33 -3.46 42.06
N PHE A 76 0.75 -3.09 41.37
CA PHE A 76 0.71 -2.56 40.02
C PHE A 76 1.87 -3.09 39.18
N ARG A 77 1.69 -3.16 37.86
CA ARG A 77 2.73 -3.51 36.89
C ARG A 77 2.61 -2.63 35.66
N GLY A 78 3.75 -2.23 35.10
CA GLY A 78 3.82 -1.58 33.79
C GLY A 78 4.50 -2.55 32.83
N PRO A 79 3.74 -3.28 32.00
CA PRO A 79 4.33 -4.04 30.90
C PRO A 79 4.75 -3.10 29.76
N ASP A 80 5.80 -3.49 29.04
CA ASP A 80 6.29 -2.73 27.89
C ASP A 80 5.26 -2.66 26.76
N PHE A 81 4.44 -3.69 26.61
CA PHE A 81 3.31 -3.73 25.69
C PHE A 81 2.19 -4.61 26.23
N PHE A 82 0.95 -4.16 26.08
CA PHE A 82 -0.21 -5.00 26.35
C PHE A 82 -1.39 -4.67 25.43
N LEU A 83 -2.24 -5.68 25.23
CA LEU A 83 -3.48 -5.62 24.47
C LEU A 83 -4.65 -6.06 25.36
N VAL A 84 -5.75 -5.32 25.30
CA VAL A 84 -7.05 -5.70 25.85
C VAL A 84 -8.05 -5.73 24.70
N LEU A 85 -8.82 -6.80 24.59
CA LEU A 85 -9.90 -6.97 23.63
C LEU A 85 -11.27 -6.67 24.26
N ASP A 86 -12.26 -6.49 23.41
CA ASP A 86 -13.65 -6.19 23.72
C ASP A 86 -13.81 -4.91 24.57
N THR A 87 -12.97 -3.90 24.36
CA THR A 87 -12.99 -2.64 25.12
C THR A 87 -12.93 -1.42 24.22
N GLU A 88 -13.46 -0.30 24.67
CA GLU A 88 -13.41 0.96 23.92
C GLU A 88 -11.96 1.41 23.68
N ASN A 89 -11.62 1.66 22.42
CA ASN A 89 -10.34 2.23 22.03
C ASN A 89 -10.30 3.74 22.28
N ARG A 90 -9.99 4.14 23.52
CA ARG A 90 -9.83 5.53 23.94
C ARG A 90 -8.58 5.72 24.77
N GLU A 91 -8.12 6.96 24.82
CA GLU A 91 -6.98 7.36 25.64
C GLU A 91 -7.22 7.08 27.13
N ARG A 92 -6.15 6.66 27.81
CA ARG A 92 -6.12 6.32 29.23
C ARG A 92 -4.78 6.76 29.82
N ASN A 93 -4.81 7.22 31.07
CA ASN A 93 -3.58 7.51 31.84
C ASN A 93 -3.02 6.26 32.53
N SER A 94 -3.87 5.26 32.76
CA SER A 94 -3.55 3.99 33.38
C SER A 94 -4.66 2.98 33.10
N TRP A 95 -4.34 1.69 33.16
CA TRP A 95 -5.35 0.64 33.15
C TRP A 95 -5.72 0.28 34.60
N VAL A 96 -6.94 0.57 35.02
CA VAL A 96 -7.40 0.27 36.39
C VAL A 96 -8.42 -0.85 36.31
N VAL A 97 -8.00 -2.07 36.68
CA VAL A 97 -8.78 -3.29 36.40
C VAL A 97 -10.23 -3.20 36.91
N TRP A 98 -10.45 -2.65 38.11
CA TRP A 98 -11.81 -2.54 38.67
C TRP A 98 -12.66 -1.41 38.07
N GLU A 99 -12.05 -0.41 37.44
CA GLU A 99 -12.75 0.63 36.68
C GLU A 99 -13.07 0.13 35.25
N GLU A 100 -12.28 -0.81 34.72
CA GLU A 100 -12.44 -1.43 33.40
C GLU A 100 -13.22 -2.75 33.46
N GLY A 101 -14.14 -2.90 34.43
CA GLY A 101 -15.04 -4.05 34.53
C GLY A 101 -14.38 -5.39 34.89
N GLY A 102 -13.22 -5.35 35.56
CA GLY A 102 -12.45 -6.53 35.93
C GLY A 102 -11.60 -7.10 34.79
N LYS A 103 -11.48 -6.38 33.67
CA LYS A 103 -10.71 -6.83 32.50
C LYS A 103 -9.21 -6.71 32.73
N TYR A 104 -8.51 -7.81 32.50
CA TYR A 104 -7.06 -7.88 32.43
C TYR A 104 -6.60 -7.94 30.96
N PRO A 105 -5.32 -7.68 30.67
CA PRO A 105 -4.77 -7.85 29.33
C PRO A 105 -4.98 -9.27 28.79
N ASN A 106 -5.37 -9.33 27.51
CA ASN A 106 -5.43 -10.53 26.70
C ASN A 106 -4.02 -11.01 26.33
N LEU A 107 -3.13 -10.05 26.05
CA LEU A 107 -1.77 -10.32 25.64
C LEU A 107 -0.81 -9.30 26.25
N ILE A 108 0.36 -9.78 26.69
CA ILE A 108 1.46 -8.94 27.19
C ILE A 108 2.76 -9.33 26.46
N ILE A 109 3.56 -8.34 26.08
CA ILE A 109 4.92 -8.51 25.55
C ILE A 109 5.87 -7.69 26.42
N GLU A 110 6.94 -8.31 26.92
CA GLU A 110 8.04 -7.62 27.61
C GLU A 110 9.26 -7.56 26.69
N LEU A 111 9.87 -6.39 26.59
CA LEU A 111 11.07 -6.13 25.82
C LEU A 111 12.27 -6.16 26.78
N LEU A 112 13.01 -7.27 26.74
CA LEU A 112 14.01 -7.58 27.74
C LEU A 112 15.22 -6.65 27.62
N SER A 113 15.73 -6.25 28.79
CA SER A 113 17.05 -5.63 28.95
C SER A 113 17.91 -6.47 29.90
N PRO A 114 19.24 -6.27 29.96
CA PRO A 114 20.10 -6.97 30.92
C PRO A 114 19.64 -6.78 32.39
N SER A 115 19.09 -5.62 32.73
CA SER A 115 18.65 -5.29 34.10
C SER A 115 17.27 -5.86 34.45
N THR A 116 16.37 -6.05 33.47
CA THR A 116 14.98 -6.50 33.72
C THR A 116 14.75 -7.98 33.43
N ALA A 117 15.59 -8.62 32.61
CA ALA A 117 15.34 -9.95 32.06
C ALA A 117 15.01 -11.03 33.11
N SER A 118 15.71 -11.04 34.27
CA SER A 118 15.43 -12.00 35.33
C SER A 118 14.05 -11.80 35.96
N THR A 119 13.60 -10.55 36.08
CA THR A 119 12.30 -10.22 36.66
C THR A 119 11.17 -10.53 35.67
N ASP A 120 11.37 -10.19 34.39
CA ASP A 120 10.41 -10.45 33.31
C ASP A 120 10.15 -11.95 33.15
N LYS A 121 11.21 -12.76 33.03
CA LYS A 121 11.13 -14.22 32.90
C LYS A 121 10.67 -14.95 34.17
N GLY A 122 10.78 -14.29 35.32
CA GLY A 122 10.45 -14.85 36.64
C GLY A 122 9.17 -14.28 37.23
N LEU A 123 9.33 -13.30 38.13
CA LEU A 123 8.24 -12.76 38.95
C LEU A 123 7.09 -12.17 38.13
N LYS A 124 7.38 -11.40 37.07
CA LYS A 124 6.35 -10.81 36.22
C LYS A 124 5.57 -11.90 35.47
N LYS A 125 6.26 -12.84 34.82
CA LYS A 125 5.61 -14.02 34.22
C LYS A 125 4.70 -14.75 35.20
N GLN A 126 5.13 -14.96 36.44
CA GLN A 126 4.30 -15.61 37.46
C GLN A 126 3.06 -14.77 37.81
N ILE A 127 3.20 -13.45 37.98
CA ILE A 127 2.06 -12.55 38.25
C ILE A 127 1.06 -12.59 37.08
N TYR A 128 1.54 -12.53 35.84
CA TYR A 128 0.68 -12.58 34.66
C TYR A 128 -0.05 -13.92 34.54
N GLN A 129 0.61 -15.02 34.93
CA GLN A 129 0.03 -16.36 34.97
C GLN A 129 -1.02 -16.55 36.07
N ASP A 130 -0.65 -16.20 37.31
CA ASP A 130 -1.38 -16.63 38.51
C ASP A 130 -2.45 -15.62 38.93
N ILE A 131 -2.19 -14.33 38.69
CA ILE A 131 -3.06 -13.21 39.09
C ILE A 131 -3.83 -12.68 37.89
N PHE A 132 -3.13 -12.24 36.83
CA PHE A 132 -3.82 -11.60 35.69
C PHE A 132 -4.57 -12.62 34.85
N ARG A 133 -4.10 -13.88 34.87
CA ARG A 133 -4.59 -14.95 33.99
C ARG A 133 -4.52 -14.53 32.52
N THR A 134 -3.49 -13.76 32.17
CA THR A 134 -3.30 -13.23 30.81
C THR A 134 -3.15 -14.41 29.84
N PRO A 135 -4.03 -14.56 28.83
CA PRO A 135 -4.02 -15.69 27.90
C PRO A 135 -2.67 -15.93 27.22
N GLU A 136 -1.99 -14.87 26.77
CA GLU A 136 -0.73 -15.00 26.04
C GLU A 136 0.33 -14.02 26.56
N TYR A 137 1.53 -14.54 26.77
CA TYR A 137 2.67 -13.76 27.26
C TYR A 137 3.89 -14.00 26.38
N PHE A 138 4.55 -12.94 25.95
CA PHE A 138 5.76 -13.01 25.13
C PHE A 138 6.89 -12.20 25.76
N TRP A 139 8.12 -12.56 25.41
CA TRP A 139 9.25 -11.66 25.58
C TRP A 139 10.14 -11.63 24.36
N PHE A 140 10.80 -10.50 24.16
CA PHE A 140 11.78 -10.31 23.11
C PHE A 140 12.97 -9.50 23.62
N ASN A 141 14.19 -9.97 23.39
CA ASN A 141 15.40 -9.22 23.65
C ASN A 141 15.91 -8.61 22.33
N PRO A 142 15.88 -7.29 22.16
CA PRO A 142 16.26 -6.68 20.89
C PRO A 142 17.78 -6.65 20.63
N GLN A 143 18.62 -6.93 21.64
CA GLN A 143 20.08 -6.97 21.48
C GLN A 143 20.59 -8.33 20.99
N ASN A 144 20.05 -9.44 21.52
CA ASN A 144 20.50 -10.80 21.17
C ASN A 144 19.46 -11.60 20.38
N LEU A 145 18.30 -11.00 20.11
CA LEU A 145 17.18 -11.55 19.34
C LEU A 145 16.50 -12.77 19.99
N GLU A 146 16.71 -13.01 21.28
CA GLU A 146 15.95 -14.02 22.03
C GLU A 146 14.46 -13.68 21.97
N PHE A 147 13.66 -14.63 21.49
CA PHE A 147 12.21 -14.48 21.41
C PHE A 147 11.53 -15.74 21.93
N ALA A 148 10.54 -15.58 22.81
CA ALA A 148 9.71 -16.69 23.28
C ALA A 148 8.27 -16.22 23.52
N GLY A 149 7.34 -17.15 23.37
CA GLY A 149 5.91 -16.95 23.61
C GLY A 149 5.34 -18.07 24.45
N PHE A 150 4.32 -17.75 25.22
CA PHE A 150 3.66 -18.66 26.14
C PHE A 150 2.15 -18.49 26.06
N ILE A 151 1.44 -19.60 26.08
CA ILE A 151 -0.02 -19.65 26.15
C ILE A 151 -0.46 -20.22 27.50
N LEU A 152 -1.44 -19.58 28.13
CA LEU A 152 -1.98 -20.02 29.40
C LEU A 152 -2.91 -21.21 29.17
N PHE A 153 -2.50 -22.39 29.63
CA PHE A 153 -3.28 -23.62 29.55
C PHE A 153 -3.31 -24.33 30.89
N GLY A 154 -4.51 -24.69 31.37
CA GLY A 154 -4.68 -25.33 32.68
C GLY A 154 -4.16 -24.49 33.85
N GLY A 155 -4.15 -23.15 33.71
CA GLY A 155 -3.63 -22.24 34.73
C GLY A 155 -2.11 -22.08 34.76
N THR A 156 -1.39 -22.68 33.80
CA THR A 156 0.08 -22.59 33.68
C THR A 156 0.48 -22.16 32.27
N TYR A 157 1.54 -21.36 32.17
CA TYR A 157 2.09 -20.97 30.88
C TYR A 157 2.88 -22.10 30.26
N GLN A 158 2.46 -22.52 29.06
CA GLN A 158 3.16 -23.48 28.22
C GLN A 158 3.83 -22.74 27.05
N PRO A 159 5.06 -23.09 26.64
CA PRO A 159 5.69 -22.51 25.47
C PRO A 159 4.82 -22.67 24.22
N ILE A 160 4.77 -21.64 23.38
CA ILE A 160 4.18 -21.72 22.05
C ILE A 160 5.26 -22.29 21.12
N GLU A 161 4.95 -23.41 20.46
CA GLU A 161 5.85 -24.02 19.49
C GLU A 161 5.90 -23.19 18.20
N PRO A 162 7.10 -22.94 17.64
CA PRO A 162 7.22 -22.24 16.38
C PRO A 162 6.75 -23.10 15.21
N ASN A 163 6.22 -22.43 14.19
CA ASN A 163 6.00 -23.05 12.88
C ASN A 163 7.34 -23.30 12.15
N PRO A 164 7.35 -23.95 10.97
CA PRO A 164 8.58 -24.22 10.22
C PRO A 164 9.39 -22.97 9.84
N GLN A 165 8.77 -21.78 9.84
CA GLN A 165 9.41 -20.49 9.58
C GLN A 165 9.94 -19.82 10.86
N GLY A 166 9.81 -20.47 12.02
CA GLY A 166 10.23 -19.92 13.31
C GLY A 166 9.23 -18.93 13.94
N LEU A 167 8.01 -18.84 13.42
CA LEU A 167 7.00 -17.88 13.88
C LEU A 167 6.09 -18.49 14.96
N LEU A 168 5.74 -17.69 15.96
CA LEU A 168 4.83 -18.07 17.05
C LEU A 168 3.42 -17.57 16.79
N TRP A 169 2.43 -18.46 16.80
CA TRP A 169 1.03 -18.08 16.58
C TRP A 169 0.41 -17.46 17.84
N SER A 170 -0.19 -16.26 17.71
CA SER A 170 -1.03 -15.65 18.75
C SER A 170 -2.50 -15.80 18.38
N GLN A 171 -3.25 -16.51 19.22
CA GLN A 171 -4.70 -16.65 19.10
C GLN A 171 -5.42 -15.34 19.44
N GLN A 172 -4.87 -14.52 20.35
CA GLN A 172 -5.47 -13.24 20.71
C GLN A 172 -5.37 -12.22 19.56
N LEU A 173 -4.28 -12.24 18.79
CA LEU A 173 -4.07 -11.35 17.66
C LEU A 173 -4.64 -11.90 16.35
N ASN A 174 -4.77 -13.23 16.21
CA ASN A 174 -4.91 -13.92 14.92
C ASN A 174 -3.77 -13.58 13.96
N LEU A 175 -2.56 -13.47 14.49
CA LEU A 175 -1.34 -13.13 13.79
C LEU A 175 -0.21 -14.01 14.31
N TYR A 176 0.79 -14.21 13.48
CA TYR A 176 2.08 -14.73 13.89
C TYR A 176 2.97 -13.60 14.39
N LEU A 177 3.84 -13.89 15.35
CA LEU A 177 4.96 -13.03 15.76
C LEU A 177 6.27 -13.74 15.45
N GLY A 178 7.28 -12.97 15.03
CA GLY A 178 8.61 -13.50 14.81
C GLY A 178 9.66 -12.41 14.61
N VAL A 179 10.93 -12.82 14.64
CA VAL A 179 12.05 -11.89 14.43
C VAL A 179 12.33 -11.74 12.94
N HIS A 180 12.31 -10.51 12.45
CA HIS A 180 12.63 -10.15 11.06
C HIS A 180 13.43 -8.84 11.02
N ASP A 181 14.55 -8.85 10.32
CA ASP A 181 15.51 -7.74 10.25
C ASP A 181 15.89 -7.18 11.65
N GLY A 182 16.11 -8.10 12.60
CA GLY A 182 16.50 -7.77 13.97
C GLY A 182 15.38 -7.18 14.84
N LYS A 183 14.13 -7.20 14.37
CA LYS A 183 12.97 -6.64 15.07
C LYS A 183 11.91 -7.70 15.29
N LEU A 184 11.18 -7.63 16.39
CA LEU A 184 9.93 -8.38 16.55
C LEU A 184 8.86 -7.77 15.63
N ARG A 185 8.29 -8.58 14.75
CA ARG A 185 7.30 -8.19 13.73
C ARG A 185 6.08 -9.10 13.78
N TYR A 186 4.96 -8.58 13.28
CA TYR A 186 3.76 -9.36 13.02
C TYR A 186 3.75 -9.92 11.61
N PHE A 187 3.14 -11.09 11.46
CA PHE A 187 2.92 -11.76 10.19
C PHE A 187 1.46 -12.22 10.10
N LEU A 188 0.90 -12.12 8.91
CA LEU A 188 -0.44 -12.59 8.59
C LEU A 188 -0.53 -14.12 8.70
N PRO A 189 -1.74 -14.71 8.80
CA PRO A 189 -1.93 -16.16 8.84
C PRO A 189 -1.26 -16.90 7.66
N GLU A 190 -1.14 -16.24 6.51
CA GLU A 190 -0.48 -16.75 5.30
C GLU A 190 1.06 -16.69 5.37
N GLY A 191 1.63 -16.15 6.46
CA GLY A 191 3.07 -15.99 6.66
C GLY A 191 3.66 -14.71 6.06
N GLN A 192 2.84 -13.82 5.51
CA GLN A 192 3.29 -12.54 4.96
C GLN A 192 3.61 -11.53 6.06
N LEU A 193 4.69 -10.78 5.91
CA LEU A 193 5.06 -9.71 6.85
C LEU A 193 3.98 -8.62 6.86
N MET A 194 3.52 -8.26 8.06
CA MET A 194 2.68 -7.08 8.23
C MET A 194 3.55 -5.83 8.11
N LEU A 195 3.24 -4.99 7.12
CA LEU A 195 3.99 -3.76 6.88
C LEU A 195 3.71 -2.73 7.97
N THR A 196 4.72 -1.92 8.30
CA THR A 196 4.55 -0.73 9.13
C THR A 196 3.74 0.34 8.37
N PRO A 197 3.15 1.34 9.05
CA PRO A 197 2.47 2.45 8.37
C PRO A 197 3.33 3.14 7.31
N GLU A 198 4.62 3.32 7.59
CA GLU A 198 5.58 3.93 6.68
C GLU A 198 5.84 3.03 5.46
N GLU A 199 6.05 1.73 5.68
CA GLU A 199 6.22 0.75 4.60
C GLU A 199 4.96 0.70 3.69
N TYR A 200 3.77 0.75 4.28
CA TYR A 200 2.51 0.90 3.54
C TYR A 200 2.46 2.21 2.75
N GLY A 201 2.89 3.32 3.34
CA GLY A 201 2.94 4.63 2.68
C GLY A 201 3.83 4.61 1.44
N VAL A 202 5.05 4.08 1.57
CA VAL A 202 5.99 3.94 0.44
C VAL A 202 5.37 3.07 -0.68
N GLN A 203 4.79 1.93 -0.33
CA GLN A 203 4.19 1.03 -1.31
C GLN A 203 2.97 1.66 -2.00
N ALA A 204 2.15 2.42 -1.27
CA ALA A 204 0.99 3.11 -1.81
C ALA A 204 1.43 4.21 -2.81
N THR A 205 2.46 4.98 -2.49
CA THR A 205 3.04 5.98 -3.40
C THR A 205 3.58 5.34 -4.67
N GLN A 206 4.38 4.27 -4.55
CA GLN A 206 4.92 3.56 -5.72
C GLN A 206 3.81 3.05 -6.63
N ARG A 207 2.78 2.40 -6.07
CA ARG A 207 1.63 1.92 -6.86
C ARG A 207 0.86 3.07 -7.52
N ALA A 208 0.72 4.20 -6.84
CA ALA A 208 0.04 5.37 -7.40
C ALA A 208 0.83 5.97 -8.58
N GLU A 209 2.17 6.04 -8.46
CA GLU A 209 3.07 6.49 -9.52
C GLU A 209 3.04 5.55 -10.73
N GLU A 210 3.14 4.24 -10.51
CA GLU A 210 3.02 3.22 -11.57
C GLU A 210 1.66 3.32 -12.28
N GLN A 211 0.57 3.43 -11.54
CA GLN A 211 -0.77 3.56 -12.10
C GLN A 211 -0.94 4.86 -12.90
N ALA A 212 -0.35 5.96 -12.43
CA ALA A 212 -0.37 7.24 -13.14
C ALA A 212 0.39 7.14 -14.47
N GLN A 213 1.57 6.50 -14.49
CA GLN A 213 2.33 6.26 -15.71
C GLN A 213 1.55 5.41 -16.72
N LEU A 214 0.94 4.31 -16.26
CA LEU A 214 0.12 3.45 -17.12
C LEU A 214 -1.09 4.20 -17.70
N THR A 215 -1.69 5.07 -16.90
CA THR A 215 -2.86 5.87 -17.30
C THR A 215 -2.46 6.97 -18.29
N GLU A 216 -1.30 7.61 -18.10
CA GLU A 216 -0.75 8.57 -19.05
C GLU A 216 -0.44 7.91 -20.40
N GLU A 217 0.19 6.73 -20.39
CA GLU A 217 0.48 5.98 -21.62
C GLU A 217 -0.79 5.54 -22.34
N ALA A 218 -1.79 5.03 -21.60
CA ALA A 218 -3.10 4.70 -22.16
C ALA A 218 -3.80 5.92 -22.76
N THR A 219 -3.67 7.10 -22.14
CA THR A 219 -4.26 8.35 -22.63
C THR A 219 -3.60 8.80 -23.93
N LYS A 220 -2.25 8.79 -24.00
CA LYS A 220 -1.50 9.10 -25.22
C LYS A 220 -1.86 8.17 -26.38
N LEU A 221 -2.04 6.87 -26.09
CA LEU A 221 -2.45 5.91 -27.11
C LEU A 221 -3.87 6.19 -27.60
N ALA A 222 -4.80 6.53 -26.71
CA ALA A 222 -6.16 6.89 -27.07
C ALA A 222 -6.21 8.17 -27.93
N GLU A 223 -5.41 9.18 -27.59
CA GLU A 223 -5.26 10.40 -28.40
C GLU A 223 -4.71 10.09 -29.80
N GLN A 224 -3.65 9.28 -29.91
CA GLN A 224 -3.10 8.86 -31.20
C GLN A 224 -4.12 8.07 -32.05
N GLN A 225 -4.94 7.23 -31.41
CA GLN A 225 -5.99 6.50 -32.10
C GLN A 225 -7.10 7.43 -32.60
N ALA A 226 -7.49 8.43 -31.79
CA ALA A 226 -8.47 9.43 -32.18
C ALA A 226 -7.97 10.28 -33.36
N GLU A 227 -6.71 10.75 -33.32
CA GLU A 227 -6.09 11.49 -34.43
C GLU A 227 -6.06 10.67 -35.72
N ARG A 228 -5.71 9.37 -35.64
CA ARG A 228 -5.72 8.48 -36.81
C ARG A 228 -7.12 8.27 -37.35
N ALA A 229 -8.12 8.11 -36.49
CA ALA A 229 -9.51 7.97 -36.89
C ALA A 229 -10.03 9.25 -37.58
N GLU A 230 -9.64 10.43 -37.08
CA GLU A 230 -9.96 11.70 -37.70
C GLU A 230 -9.30 11.84 -39.08
N GLN A 231 -8.01 11.53 -39.20
CA GLN A 231 -7.31 11.53 -40.50
C GLN A 231 -7.95 10.58 -41.51
N GLN A 232 -8.34 9.36 -41.08
CA GLN A 232 -9.06 8.42 -41.95
C GLN A 232 -10.41 8.97 -42.39
N THR A 233 -11.12 9.66 -41.50
CA THR A 233 -12.42 10.27 -41.82
C THR A 233 -12.26 11.39 -42.84
N GLN A 234 -11.27 12.27 -42.66
CA GLN A 234 -10.96 13.34 -43.63
C GLN A 234 -10.57 12.78 -45.00
N LEU A 235 -9.77 11.71 -45.04
CA LEU A 235 -9.42 11.04 -46.29
C LEU A 235 -10.65 10.43 -46.99
N ALA A 236 -11.56 9.80 -46.23
CA ALA A 236 -12.79 9.25 -46.77
C ALA A 236 -13.73 10.34 -47.32
N GLU A 237 -13.84 11.48 -46.65
CA GLU A 237 -14.59 12.66 -47.13
C GLU A 237 -13.98 13.20 -48.43
N GLN A 238 -12.66 13.34 -48.52
CA GLN A 238 -11.98 13.82 -49.72
C GLN A 238 -12.17 12.87 -50.91
N GLN A 239 -12.10 11.55 -50.67
CA GLN A 239 -12.40 10.54 -51.71
C GLN A 239 -13.85 10.64 -52.19
N THR A 240 -14.79 10.85 -51.27
CA THR A 240 -16.21 11.00 -51.60
C THR A 240 -16.45 12.24 -52.47
N GLN A 241 -15.86 13.39 -52.12
CA GLN A 241 -15.94 14.62 -52.93
C GLN A 241 -15.34 14.44 -54.33
N LEU A 242 -14.20 13.74 -54.45
CA LEU A 242 -13.59 13.43 -55.74
C LEU A 242 -14.50 12.54 -56.60
N ALA A 243 -15.12 11.52 -56.00
CA ALA A 243 -16.05 10.63 -56.70
C ALA A 243 -17.29 11.40 -57.18
N GLU A 244 -17.86 12.29 -56.36
CA GLU A 244 -18.97 13.17 -56.75
C GLU A 244 -18.58 14.09 -57.92
N GLN A 245 -17.40 14.71 -57.88
CA GLN A 245 -16.92 15.56 -58.96
C GLN A 245 -16.70 14.78 -60.26
N GLN A 246 -16.21 13.55 -60.18
CA GLN A 246 -16.07 12.67 -61.34
C GLN A 246 -17.43 12.28 -61.92
N ALA A 247 -18.41 11.95 -61.06
CA ALA A 247 -19.77 11.63 -61.49
C ALA A 247 -20.44 12.81 -62.22
N GLN A 248 -20.32 14.03 -61.67
CA GLN A 248 -20.83 15.25 -62.31
C GLN A 248 -20.20 15.51 -63.68
N ARG A 249 -18.89 15.31 -63.81
CA ARG A 249 -18.19 15.45 -65.10
C ARG A 249 -18.64 14.41 -66.12
N ALA A 250 -18.83 13.16 -65.68
CA ALA A 250 -19.33 12.09 -66.54
C ALA A 250 -20.75 12.42 -67.03
N GLU A 251 -21.62 12.90 -66.12
CA GLU A 251 -22.98 13.31 -66.46
C GLU A 251 -22.99 14.48 -67.47
N GLN A 252 -22.14 15.48 -67.27
CA GLN A 252 -22.01 16.60 -68.20
C GLN A 252 -21.47 16.17 -69.57
N GLN A 253 -20.53 15.22 -69.61
CA GLN A 253 -20.06 14.62 -70.87
C GLN A 253 -21.16 13.85 -71.60
N THR A 254 -21.98 13.09 -70.87
CA THR A 254 -23.13 12.38 -71.48
C THR A 254 -24.16 13.37 -72.04
N GLN A 255 -24.48 14.46 -71.33
CA GLN A 255 -25.39 15.50 -71.83
C GLN A 255 -24.86 16.16 -73.10
N LEU A 256 -23.57 16.52 -73.13
CA LEU A 256 -22.93 17.10 -74.32
C LEU A 256 -22.90 16.12 -75.50
N ALA A 257 -22.70 14.82 -75.24
CA ALA A 257 -22.73 13.79 -76.27
C ALA A 257 -24.16 13.62 -76.84
N GLU A 258 -25.18 13.59 -75.98
CA GLU A 258 -26.59 13.53 -76.38
C GLU A 258 -26.98 14.75 -77.24
N GLU A 259 -26.59 15.96 -76.81
CA GLU A 259 -26.84 17.20 -77.55
C GLU A 259 -26.14 17.20 -78.92
N ALA A 260 -24.89 16.74 -78.97
CA ALA A 260 -24.16 16.56 -80.22
C ALA A 260 -24.83 15.53 -81.15
N THR A 261 -25.37 14.43 -80.61
CA THR A 261 -26.12 13.46 -81.40
C THR A 261 -27.43 14.04 -81.94
N GLN A 262 -28.19 14.81 -81.14
CA GLN A 262 -29.39 15.50 -81.61
C GLN A 262 -29.09 16.49 -82.74
N ILE A 263 -28.02 17.29 -82.59
CA ILE A 263 -27.59 18.23 -83.63
C ILE A 263 -27.20 17.46 -84.90
N ALA A 264 -26.47 16.34 -84.78
CA ALA A 264 -26.10 15.51 -85.94
C ALA A 264 -27.33 14.91 -86.64
N GLU A 265 -28.31 14.41 -85.88
CA GLU A 265 -29.59 13.91 -86.42
C GLU A 265 -30.37 15.03 -87.12
N GLU A 266 -30.49 16.22 -86.51
CA GLU A 266 -31.19 17.35 -87.11
C GLU A 266 -30.50 17.84 -88.38
N GLN A 267 -29.17 17.91 -88.41
CA GLN A 267 -28.39 18.22 -89.61
C GLN A 267 -28.61 17.16 -90.70
N THR A 268 -28.62 15.87 -90.34
CA THR A 268 -28.88 14.77 -91.28
C THR A 268 -30.28 14.87 -91.88
N GLN A 269 -31.31 15.03 -91.05
CA GLN A 269 -32.69 15.21 -91.51
C GLN A 269 -32.85 16.47 -92.39
N ARG A 270 -32.16 17.56 -92.04
CA ARG A 270 -32.16 18.79 -92.84
C ARG A 270 -31.49 18.59 -94.18
N ALA A 271 -30.35 17.89 -94.23
CA ALA A 271 -29.67 17.52 -95.46
C ALA A 271 -30.55 16.62 -96.35
N GLU A 272 -31.20 15.62 -95.77
CA GLU A 272 -32.16 14.75 -96.47
C GLU A 272 -33.34 15.53 -97.05
N ARG A 273 -33.95 16.45 -96.28
CA ARG A 273 -35.03 17.33 -96.77
C ARG A 273 -34.56 18.23 -97.90
N LEU A 274 -33.35 18.78 -97.81
CA LEU A 274 -32.76 19.62 -98.85
C LEU A 274 -32.52 18.80 -100.13
N ALA A 275 -31.96 17.60 -100.01
CA ALA A 275 -31.76 16.67 -101.12
C ALA A 275 -33.10 16.26 -101.77
N ALA A 276 -34.14 15.99 -100.99
CA ALA A 276 -35.48 15.71 -101.50
C ALA A 276 -36.07 16.91 -102.28
N LYS A 277 -35.90 18.14 -101.77
CA LYS A 277 -36.33 19.37 -102.43
C LYS A 277 -35.58 19.64 -103.75
N LEU A 278 -34.27 19.36 -103.78
CA LEU A 278 -33.44 19.47 -104.99
C LEU A 278 -33.88 18.46 -106.07
N ARG A 279 -34.22 17.22 -105.67
CA ARG A 279 -34.80 16.20 -106.56
C ARG A 279 -36.17 16.63 -107.11
N GLU A 280 -37.03 17.27 -106.31
CA GLU A 280 -38.30 17.88 -106.79
C GLU A 280 -38.08 18.98 -107.84
N LEU A 281 -36.93 19.66 -107.81
CA LEU A 281 -36.54 20.70 -108.77
C LEU A 281 -35.79 20.15 -109.99
N ASN A 282 -35.71 18.82 -110.18
CA ASN A 282 -34.95 18.15 -111.24
C ASN A 282 -33.43 18.44 -111.22
N ILE A 283 -32.86 18.80 -110.06
CA ILE A 283 -31.42 18.97 -109.86
C ILE A 283 -30.91 17.74 -109.12
N ASP A 284 -29.96 17.02 -109.71
CA ASP A 284 -29.36 15.83 -109.09
C ASP A 284 -28.42 16.26 -107.95
N PRO A 285 -28.73 15.91 -106.68
CA PRO A 285 -27.97 16.36 -105.52
C PRO A 285 -26.59 15.69 -105.39
N ASP A 286 -26.31 14.60 -106.10
CA ASP A 286 -25.05 13.84 -105.98
C ASP A 286 -23.95 14.29 -106.97
N ILE A 287 -24.21 15.36 -107.75
CA ILE A 287 -23.30 15.92 -108.77
C ILE A 287 -22.81 17.35 -108.44
N LEU A 288 -23.11 17.85 -107.23
CA LEU A 288 -22.67 19.16 -106.69
C LEU A 288 -21.55 18.97 -105.66
#